data_AF-A0A2S8PRS1-F1
#
_entry.id   AF-A0A2S8PRS1-F1
#
_cell.length_a   1.000
_cell.length_b   1.000
_cell.length_c   1.000
_cell.angle_alpha   90.00
_cell.angle_beta   90.00
_cell.angle_gamma   90.00
#
_symmetry.space_group_name_H-M   'P 1'
#
loop_
_entity.id
_entity.type
_entity.pdbx_description
1 polymer ?
#
loop_
_entity_poly.entity_id
_entity_poly.type
_entity_poly.pdbx_seq_one_letter_code
_entity_poly.pdbx_strand_id
1 'polypeptide(L)'
;MGELEIEDIKHKFIELTKENNVTIAHHFNKNSVEQIRDIIESYEVELDDIVVIHSEKKLVNLYNDIFEEKTPMLNLIPLDNAFRRQLNGKNLVGLDDKFNKLLRNADYLDNENEFFSEEHLFFAEEGYIGFSDYSVVGAEFNEGGFAPYAVAIHIVYPNEENALEIMHFVSDSNKDTSDPAGKFSEALDKLIVWYKDYSHNAYMDTLAMQIFKRHYDEGTYPGLPTLKKLTIMHHLEVVGNLLEGR
;
A
#
# COMPACT_ATOMS: atom_id res chain seq x y z
N MET A 1 7.16 22.98 -13.83
CA MET A 1 8.45 23.42 -13.26
C MET A 1 8.47 22.83 -11.87
N GLY A 2 9.09 21.65 -11.73
CA GLY A 2 9.00 20.85 -10.51
C GLY A 2 9.91 21.38 -9.40
N GLU A 3 9.55 21.13 -8.16
CA GLU A 3 10.33 21.54 -6.97
C GLU A 3 11.76 20.95 -6.94
N LEU A 4 12.05 19.96 -7.80
CA LEU A 4 13.33 19.27 -7.97
C LEU A 4 14.41 20.07 -8.73
N GLU A 5 14.10 21.24 -9.30
CA GLU A 5 15.10 22.11 -9.96
C GLU A 5 15.87 23.01 -8.99
N ILE A 6 15.55 22.95 -7.69
CA ILE A 6 16.31 23.66 -6.65
C ILE A 6 17.52 22.79 -6.26
N GLU A 7 18.73 23.26 -6.55
CA GLU A 7 19.99 22.53 -6.41
C GLU A 7 20.21 21.94 -4.98
N ASP A 8 19.77 22.66 -3.94
CA ASP A 8 19.80 22.21 -2.55
C ASP A 8 18.85 21.03 -2.26
N ILE A 9 17.68 20.99 -2.91
CA ILE A 9 16.71 19.89 -2.74
C ILE A 9 17.22 18.63 -3.45
N LYS A 10 17.77 18.78 -4.66
CA LYS A 10 18.36 17.67 -5.41
C LYS A 10 19.50 17.02 -4.63
N HIS A 11 20.40 17.82 -4.05
CA HIS A 11 21.51 17.29 -3.26
C HIS A 11 21.02 16.54 -2.02
N LYS A 12 20.06 17.10 -1.27
CA LYS A 12 19.43 16.40 -0.13
C LYS A 12 18.79 15.08 -0.52
N PHE A 13 18.11 15.04 -1.68
CA PHE A 13 17.49 13.81 -2.17
C PHE A 13 18.53 12.74 -2.50
N ILE A 14 19.63 13.11 -3.16
CA ILE A 14 20.74 12.17 -3.46
C ILE A 14 21.40 11.66 -2.17
N GLU A 15 21.53 12.48 -1.14
CA GLU A 15 22.08 12.01 0.14
C GLU A 15 21.14 11.02 0.84
N LEU A 16 19.82 11.22 0.75
CA LEU A 16 18.84 10.25 1.26
C LEU A 16 18.92 8.90 0.53
N THR A 17 19.22 8.89 -0.77
CA THR A 17 19.36 7.63 -1.52
C THR A 17 20.59 6.82 -1.11
N LYS A 18 21.53 7.40 -0.35
CA LYS A 18 22.72 6.72 0.18
C LYS A 18 22.48 6.05 1.54
N GLU A 19 21.30 6.21 2.14
CA GLU A 19 20.97 5.52 3.38
C GLU A 19 20.75 4.01 3.14
N ASN A 20 21.21 3.17 4.07
CA ASN A 20 21.18 1.70 3.91
C ASN A 20 19.77 1.10 3.72
N ASN A 21 18.72 1.82 4.09
CA ASN A 21 17.33 1.35 4.00
C ASN A 21 16.57 1.98 2.82
N VAL A 22 17.27 2.71 1.95
CA VAL A 22 16.69 3.34 0.77
C VAL A 22 17.25 2.64 -0.46
N THR A 23 16.37 2.30 -1.40
CA THR A 23 16.78 1.75 -2.69
C THR A 23 16.06 2.44 -3.82
N ILE A 24 16.76 2.61 -4.94
CA ILE A 24 16.22 3.22 -6.14
C ILE A 24 15.44 2.18 -6.92
N ALA A 25 14.17 2.48 -7.14
CA ALA A 25 13.29 1.69 -7.99
C ALA A 25 13.05 2.38 -9.32
N HIS A 26 13.12 1.62 -10.41
CA HIS A 26 12.81 2.07 -11.75
C HIS A 26 11.55 1.38 -12.28
N HIS A 27 10.56 2.17 -12.70
CA HIS A 27 9.37 1.65 -13.38
C HIS A 27 9.70 1.33 -14.85
N PHE A 28 9.79 0.04 -15.14
CA PHE A 28 10.28 -0.46 -16.41
C PHE A 28 9.30 -0.14 -17.55
N ASN A 29 9.77 0.66 -18.50
CA ASN A 29 9.02 1.12 -19.65
C ASN A 29 9.89 1.12 -20.92
N LYS A 30 9.33 1.56 -22.05
CA LYS A 30 10.01 1.58 -23.36
C LYS A 30 11.31 2.41 -23.43
N ASN A 31 11.49 3.38 -22.52
CA ASN A 31 12.65 4.26 -22.48
C ASN A 31 13.70 3.81 -21.43
N SER A 32 13.54 2.61 -20.86
CA SER A 32 14.37 2.17 -19.71
C SER A 32 15.86 2.13 -19.99
N VAL A 33 16.30 1.93 -21.25
CA VAL A 33 17.73 1.93 -21.59
C VAL A 33 18.39 3.26 -21.24
N GLU A 34 17.75 4.37 -21.60
CA GLU A 34 18.27 5.72 -21.33
C GLU A 34 18.04 6.08 -19.86
N GLN A 35 16.85 5.80 -19.32
CA GLN A 35 16.50 6.16 -17.94
C GLN A 35 17.34 5.42 -16.90
N ILE A 36 17.65 4.13 -17.10
CA ILE A 36 18.52 3.37 -16.19
C ILE A 36 19.95 3.92 -16.25
N ARG A 37 20.44 4.29 -17.43
CA ARG A 37 21.75 4.95 -17.56
C ARG A 37 21.78 6.25 -16.76
N ASP A 38 20.76 7.09 -16.92
CA ASP A 38 20.65 8.36 -16.20
C ASP A 38 20.57 8.14 -14.67
N ILE A 39 19.90 7.08 -14.22
CA ILE A 39 19.83 6.70 -12.79
C ILE A 39 21.21 6.31 -12.26
N ILE A 40 21.90 5.41 -12.95
CA ILE A 40 23.24 4.92 -12.57
C ILE A 40 24.20 6.12 -12.45
N GLU A 41 24.20 7.01 -13.45
CA GLU A 41 25.07 8.20 -13.46
C GLU A 41 24.68 9.24 -12.39
N SER A 42 23.38 9.47 -12.18
CA SER A 42 22.91 10.55 -11.28
C SER A 42 22.97 10.20 -9.80
N TYR A 43 22.83 8.92 -9.46
CA TYR A 43 22.74 8.46 -8.09
C TYR A 43 23.91 7.59 -7.65
N GLU A 44 24.89 7.38 -8.53
CA GLU A 44 26.11 6.61 -8.23
C GLU A 44 25.81 5.18 -7.73
N VAL A 45 24.81 4.53 -8.35
CA VAL A 45 24.38 3.15 -8.05
C VAL A 45 24.76 2.19 -9.19
N GLU A 46 24.96 0.91 -8.88
CA GLU A 46 25.21 -0.10 -9.91
C GLU A 46 23.91 -0.71 -10.45
N LEU A 47 24.01 -1.39 -11.60
CA LEU A 47 22.86 -2.01 -12.26
C LEU A 47 22.22 -3.15 -11.43
N ASP A 48 22.98 -3.80 -10.55
CA ASP A 48 22.47 -4.81 -9.61
C ASP A 48 21.88 -4.22 -8.31
N ASP A 49 22.08 -2.93 -8.03
CA ASP A 49 21.53 -2.26 -6.84
C ASP A 49 20.08 -1.77 -7.05
N ILE A 50 19.60 -1.71 -8.30
CA ILE A 50 18.29 -1.14 -8.59
C ILE A 50 17.15 -2.16 -8.41
N VAL A 51 16.00 -1.66 -7.97
CA VAL A 51 14.73 -2.40 -8.02
C VAL A 51 14.06 -2.12 -9.36
N VAL A 52 13.55 -3.16 -10.02
CA VAL A 52 12.81 -3.03 -11.28
C VAL A 52 11.34 -3.32 -11.04
N ILE A 53 10.47 -2.36 -11.35
CA ILE A 53 9.01 -2.52 -11.29
C ILE A 53 8.50 -2.83 -12.69
N HIS A 54 7.95 -4.02 -12.88
CA HIS A 54 7.39 -4.47 -14.14
C HIS A 54 5.90 -4.15 -14.21
N SER A 55 5.43 -3.70 -15.38
CA SER A 55 4.00 -3.57 -15.65
C SER A 55 3.58 -4.05 -17.04
N GLU A 56 4.53 -4.20 -17.97
CA GLU A 56 4.24 -4.56 -19.37
C GLU A 56 5.05 -5.79 -19.81
N LYS A 57 4.38 -6.94 -19.98
CA LYS A 57 5.02 -8.22 -20.35
C LYS A 57 5.85 -8.16 -21.64
N LYS A 58 5.42 -7.33 -22.60
CA LYS A 58 6.13 -7.16 -23.88
C LYS A 58 7.54 -6.59 -23.73
N LEU A 59 7.86 -6.02 -22.57
CA LEU A 59 9.16 -5.42 -22.29
C LEU A 59 10.16 -6.40 -21.67
N VAL A 60 9.78 -7.66 -21.40
CA VAL A 60 10.71 -8.63 -20.78
C VAL A 60 11.93 -8.91 -21.67
N ASN A 61 11.80 -8.87 -22.99
CA ASN A 61 12.95 -9.00 -23.88
C ASN A 61 13.94 -7.84 -23.69
N LEU A 62 13.44 -6.60 -23.64
CA LEU A 62 14.26 -5.42 -23.38
C LEU A 62 14.93 -5.49 -21.99
N TYR A 63 14.21 -6.01 -20.99
CA TYR A 63 14.79 -6.27 -19.68
C TYR A 63 15.96 -7.25 -19.78
N ASN A 64 15.79 -8.38 -20.47
CA ASN A 64 16.87 -9.36 -20.63
C ASN A 64 18.08 -8.79 -21.38
N ASP A 65 17.86 -7.90 -22.36
CA ASP A 65 18.95 -7.21 -23.08
C ASP A 65 19.74 -6.25 -22.16
N ILE A 66 19.05 -5.57 -21.22
CA ILE A 66 19.70 -4.63 -20.28
C ILE A 66 20.43 -5.39 -19.15
N PHE A 67 19.83 -6.45 -18.63
CA PHE A 67 20.29 -7.18 -17.45
C PHE A 67 20.91 -8.56 -17.82
N GLU A 68 21.53 -8.68 -18.99
CA GLU A 68 22.05 -9.96 -19.50
C GLU A 68 23.03 -10.63 -18.51
N GLU A 69 23.97 -9.85 -17.97
CA GLU A 69 25.02 -10.33 -17.06
C GLU A 69 24.79 -9.98 -15.58
N LYS A 70 23.74 -9.19 -15.29
CA LYS A 70 23.46 -8.64 -13.96
C LYS A 70 22.05 -9.00 -13.51
N THR A 71 21.85 -9.18 -12.21
CA THR A 71 20.50 -9.38 -11.66
C THR A 71 20.18 -8.19 -10.77
N PRO A 72 19.15 -7.39 -11.09
CA PRO A 72 18.72 -6.30 -10.23
C PRO A 72 18.31 -6.82 -8.85
N MET A 73 18.44 -5.97 -7.85
CA MET A 73 18.22 -6.31 -6.44
C MET A 73 16.88 -7.01 -6.24
N LEU A 74 15.80 -6.40 -6.75
CA LEU A 74 14.44 -6.95 -6.74
C LEU A 74 13.75 -6.71 -8.09
N ASN A 75 12.85 -7.61 -8.45
CA ASN A 75 11.91 -7.47 -9.56
C ASN A 75 10.50 -7.52 -8.98
N LEU A 76 9.90 -6.34 -8.83
CA LEU A 76 8.50 -6.20 -8.47
C LEU A 76 7.66 -6.53 -9.70
N ILE A 77 6.85 -7.58 -9.62
CA ILE A 77 6.03 -8.05 -10.72
C ILE A 77 4.56 -8.13 -10.30
N PRO A 78 3.61 -7.85 -11.21
CA PRO A 78 2.23 -8.23 -10.99
C PRO A 78 2.15 -9.72 -10.65
N LEU A 79 1.23 -10.10 -9.77
CA LEU A 79 0.97 -11.51 -9.44
C LEU A 79 0.30 -12.22 -10.63
N ASP A 80 1.10 -12.46 -11.65
CA ASP A 80 0.73 -13.03 -12.93
C ASP A 80 1.69 -14.16 -13.27
N ASN A 81 1.13 -15.35 -13.47
CA ASN A 81 1.88 -16.55 -13.81
C ASN A 81 2.78 -16.41 -15.05
N ALA A 82 2.48 -15.48 -15.97
CA ALA A 82 3.32 -15.23 -17.13
C ALA A 82 4.61 -14.48 -16.76
N PHE A 83 4.54 -13.45 -15.92
CA PHE A 83 5.74 -12.74 -15.46
C PHE A 83 6.64 -13.67 -14.65
N ARG A 84 6.05 -14.43 -13.72
CA ARG A 84 6.78 -15.43 -12.93
C ARG A 84 7.49 -16.46 -13.81
N ARG A 85 6.84 -16.92 -14.90
CA ARG A 85 7.45 -17.85 -15.87
C ARG A 85 8.59 -17.21 -16.67
N GLN A 86 8.39 -15.99 -17.16
CA GLN A 86 9.37 -15.31 -18.01
C GLN A 86 10.60 -14.81 -17.24
N LEU A 87 10.43 -14.46 -15.97
CA LEU A 87 11.48 -13.99 -15.06
C LEU A 87 11.86 -15.04 -14.02
N ASN A 88 11.61 -16.32 -14.31
CA ASN A 88 11.91 -17.42 -13.40
C ASN A 88 13.40 -17.45 -13.01
N GLY A 89 13.68 -17.65 -11.72
CA GLY A 89 15.04 -17.65 -11.18
C GLY A 89 15.63 -16.25 -10.94
N LYS A 90 14.85 -15.19 -11.13
CA LYS A 90 15.21 -13.83 -10.69
C LYS A 90 14.67 -13.57 -9.27
N ASN A 91 15.13 -12.49 -8.66
CA ASN A 91 14.70 -12.01 -7.35
C ASN A 91 13.28 -11.42 -7.45
N LEU A 92 12.24 -12.25 -7.40
CA LEU A 92 10.85 -11.82 -7.61
C LEU A 92 10.16 -11.41 -6.31
N VAL A 93 9.44 -10.29 -6.35
CA VAL A 93 8.49 -9.86 -5.33
C VAL A 93 7.14 -9.60 -5.99
N GLY A 94 6.08 -10.19 -5.47
CA GLY A 94 4.72 -9.94 -5.96
C GLY A 94 4.27 -8.53 -5.59
N LEU A 95 3.73 -7.79 -6.57
CA LEU A 95 3.12 -6.47 -6.40
C LEU A 95 1.68 -6.51 -6.91
N ASP A 96 0.71 -6.46 -6.01
CA ASP A 96 -0.70 -6.57 -6.36
C ASP A 96 -1.57 -5.68 -5.48
N ASP A 97 -2.52 -5.00 -6.10
CA ASP A 97 -3.51 -4.18 -5.39
C ASP A 97 -4.67 -5.07 -4.96
N LYS A 98 -4.65 -5.46 -3.68
CA LYS A 98 -5.68 -6.32 -3.10
C LYS A 98 -6.92 -5.56 -2.65
N PHE A 99 -6.89 -4.22 -2.64
CA PHE A 99 -8.02 -3.44 -2.17
C PHE A 99 -9.13 -3.39 -3.22
N ASN A 100 -10.26 -4.01 -2.92
CA ASN A 100 -11.46 -3.99 -3.77
C ASN A 100 -12.14 -2.62 -3.70
N LYS A 101 -11.61 -1.66 -4.46
CA LYS A 101 -12.07 -0.28 -4.46
C LYS A 101 -13.43 -0.14 -5.15
N LEU A 102 -14.48 0.07 -4.36
CA LEU A 102 -15.81 0.39 -4.88
C LEU A 102 -15.95 1.85 -5.31
N LEU A 103 -16.80 2.11 -6.30
CA LEU A 103 -17.04 3.44 -6.85
C LEU A 103 -17.56 4.43 -5.80
N ARG A 104 -18.37 3.95 -4.85
CA ARG A 104 -18.95 4.77 -3.77
C ARG A 104 -18.74 4.08 -2.42
N ASN A 105 -18.40 4.86 -1.41
CA ASN A 105 -18.27 4.39 -0.03
C ASN A 105 -19.54 3.68 0.49
N ALA A 106 -20.72 4.12 0.04
CA ALA A 106 -21.98 3.49 0.43
C ALA A 106 -22.13 2.05 -0.06
N ASP A 107 -21.44 1.69 -1.15
CA ASP A 107 -21.57 0.36 -1.78
C ASP A 107 -20.88 -0.73 -0.93
N TYR A 108 -20.00 -0.37 0.01
CA TYR A 108 -19.43 -1.33 0.96
C TYR A 108 -20.44 -1.85 1.98
N LEU A 109 -21.63 -1.25 2.11
CA LEU A 109 -22.71 -1.79 2.96
C LEU A 109 -23.20 -3.17 2.48
N ASP A 110 -23.04 -3.49 1.19
CA ASP A 110 -23.42 -4.79 0.64
C ASP A 110 -22.38 -5.88 0.96
N ASN A 111 -21.16 -5.49 1.37
CA ASN A 111 -20.07 -6.39 1.72
C ASN A 111 -19.15 -5.75 2.78
N GLU A 112 -19.60 -5.74 4.03
CA GLU A 112 -18.89 -5.05 5.11
C GLU A 112 -17.58 -5.73 5.54
N ASN A 113 -17.44 -7.04 5.30
CA ASN A 113 -16.23 -7.81 5.58
C ASN A 113 -15.81 -8.61 4.35
N GLU A 114 -14.56 -8.49 3.92
CA GLU A 114 -14.02 -9.26 2.82
C GLU A 114 -12.57 -9.70 3.05
N PHE A 115 -12.18 -10.73 2.32
CA PHE A 115 -10.80 -11.17 2.27
C PHE A 115 -9.91 -10.07 1.67
N PHE A 116 -8.73 -9.84 2.27
CA PHE A 116 -7.76 -8.87 1.79
C PHE A 116 -6.53 -9.56 1.19
N SER A 117 -5.73 -10.27 1.99
CA SER A 117 -4.47 -10.85 1.50
C SER A 117 -3.96 -11.99 2.38
N GLU A 118 -3.30 -12.96 1.75
CA GLU A 118 -2.53 -14.02 2.44
C GLU A 118 -1.09 -14.12 1.92
N GLU A 119 -0.66 -13.16 1.10
CA GLU A 119 0.62 -13.19 0.39
C GLU A 119 1.82 -13.32 1.35
N HIS A 120 1.76 -12.66 2.51
CA HIS A 120 2.80 -12.72 3.53
C HIS A 120 3.01 -14.12 4.10
N LEU A 121 2.03 -15.01 3.97
CA LEU A 121 2.10 -16.40 4.43
C LEU A 121 2.74 -17.31 3.38
N PHE A 122 2.46 -17.09 2.09
CA PHE A 122 2.74 -18.09 1.03
C PHE A 122 3.80 -17.67 0.01
N PHE A 123 4.24 -16.40 -0.03
CA PHE A 123 5.15 -15.90 -1.08
C PHE A 123 6.40 -16.78 -1.29
N ALA A 124 6.99 -17.29 -0.20
CA ALA A 124 8.20 -18.11 -0.26
C ALA A 124 7.94 -19.50 -0.88
N GLU A 125 6.82 -20.14 -0.53
CA GLU A 125 6.40 -21.43 -1.11
C GLU A 125 6.08 -21.28 -2.61
N GLU A 126 5.64 -20.09 -2.99
CA GLU A 126 5.43 -19.68 -4.36
C GLU A 126 6.70 -19.16 -5.07
N GLY A 127 7.88 -19.35 -4.48
CA GLY A 127 9.16 -19.03 -5.14
C GLY A 127 9.40 -17.53 -5.35
N TYR A 128 8.70 -16.67 -4.60
CA TYR A 128 9.06 -15.27 -4.43
C TYR A 128 10.02 -15.12 -3.26
N ILE A 129 10.80 -14.04 -3.24
CA ILE A 129 11.71 -13.72 -2.13
C ILE A 129 11.13 -12.67 -1.18
N GLY A 130 9.93 -12.18 -1.48
CA GLY A 130 9.18 -11.23 -0.66
C GLY A 130 7.78 -11.00 -1.25
N PHE A 131 6.99 -10.21 -0.54
CA PHE A 131 5.66 -9.76 -0.95
C PHE A 131 5.56 -8.24 -0.85
N SER A 132 4.58 -7.64 -1.53
CA SER A 132 4.24 -6.23 -1.36
C SER A 132 3.06 -6.06 -0.42
N ASP A 133 3.10 -5.00 0.38
CA ASP A 133 1.95 -4.54 1.14
C ASP A 133 1.28 -3.33 0.46
N TYR A 134 0.29 -3.59 -0.40
CA TYR A 134 -0.45 -2.54 -1.11
C TYR A 134 -1.56 -2.01 -0.20
N SER A 135 -1.43 -0.77 0.27
CA SER A 135 -2.34 -0.21 1.27
C SER A 135 -3.79 -0.03 0.76
N VAL A 136 -4.74 0.12 1.70
CA VAL A 136 -6.20 0.36 1.52
C VAL A 136 -6.62 1.63 0.75
N VAL A 137 -5.74 2.16 -0.09
CA VAL A 137 -5.99 3.30 -0.98
C VAL A 137 -6.31 2.86 -2.41
N GLY A 138 -5.72 1.73 -2.83
CA GLY A 138 -5.75 1.20 -4.18
C GLY A 138 -4.87 1.97 -5.18
N ALA A 139 -4.68 1.38 -6.36
CA ALA A 139 -3.79 1.85 -7.42
C ALA A 139 -4.36 3.03 -8.24
N GLU A 140 -5.68 3.17 -8.28
CA GLU A 140 -6.33 4.21 -9.07
C GLU A 140 -6.07 5.61 -8.50
N PHE A 141 -5.40 6.43 -9.31
CA PHE A 141 -5.29 7.88 -9.09
C PHE A 141 -6.46 8.62 -9.74
N ASN A 142 -7.13 9.46 -8.95
CA ASN A 142 -8.18 10.35 -9.43
C ASN A 142 -7.81 11.80 -9.10
N GLU A 143 -7.78 12.68 -10.11
CA GLU A 143 -7.45 14.11 -9.94
C GLU A 143 -8.53 14.90 -9.17
N GLY A 144 -9.74 14.33 -9.02
CA GLY A 144 -10.86 14.95 -8.33
C GLY A 144 -11.17 14.31 -6.98
N GLY A 145 -11.59 15.13 -6.03
CA GLY A 145 -12.19 14.71 -4.75
C GLY A 145 -13.47 15.48 -4.50
N PHE A 146 -14.62 14.86 -4.71
CA PHE A 146 -15.90 15.42 -4.26
C PHE A 146 -16.12 15.02 -2.80
N ALA A 147 -16.86 15.86 -2.06
CA ALA A 147 -17.32 15.47 -0.74
C ALA A 147 -18.13 14.17 -0.87
N PRO A 148 -17.73 13.09 -0.18
CA PRO A 148 -18.40 11.81 -0.35
C PRO A 148 -19.78 11.85 0.30
N TYR A 149 -20.72 11.09 -0.26
CA TYR A 149 -22.06 10.96 0.33
C TYR A 149 -22.01 10.16 1.64
N ALA A 150 -21.11 9.18 1.72
CA ALA A 150 -20.85 8.35 2.88
C ALA A 150 -19.39 8.45 3.33
N VAL A 151 -19.15 8.42 4.63
CA VAL A 151 -17.82 8.21 5.21
C VAL A 151 -17.63 6.70 5.40
N ALA A 152 -16.47 6.19 5.00
CA ALA A 152 -16.08 4.81 5.26
C ALA A 152 -14.73 4.78 6.00
N ILE A 153 -14.61 3.89 6.98
CA ILE A 153 -13.35 3.59 7.67
C ILE A 153 -12.99 2.14 7.33
N HIS A 154 -11.82 1.94 6.73
CA HIS A 154 -11.34 0.63 6.27
C HIS A 154 -10.26 0.11 7.21
N ILE A 155 -10.52 -1.01 7.87
CA ILE A 155 -9.64 -1.59 8.89
C ILE A 155 -9.23 -2.99 8.47
N VAL A 156 -7.95 -3.16 8.18
CA VAL A 156 -7.33 -4.46 7.90
C VAL A 156 -7.04 -5.17 9.21
N TYR A 157 -7.35 -6.46 9.32
CA TYR A 157 -7.11 -7.25 10.53
C TYR A 157 -6.76 -8.70 10.18
N PRO A 158 -5.95 -9.39 11.00
CA PRO A 158 -5.67 -10.81 10.82
C PRO A 158 -6.83 -11.67 11.32
N ASN A 159 -7.20 -12.68 10.54
CA ASN A 159 -8.12 -13.74 10.95
C ASN A 159 -7.39 -14.82 11.78
N GLU A 160 -8.09 -15.90 12.13
CA GLU A 160 -7.54 -16.99 12.96
C GLU A 160 -6.32 -17.70 12.33
N GLU A 161 -6.18 -17.64 11.01
CA GLU A 161 -5.06 -18.22 10.25
C GLU A 161 -3.97 -17.18 9.93
N ASN A 162 -4.07 -15.96 10.50
CA ASN A 162 -3.23 -14.80 10.21
C ASN A 162 -3.30 -14.31 8.75
N ALA A 163 -4.26 -14.78 7.95
CA ALA A 163 -4.59 -14.13 6.69
C ALA A 163 -5.30 -12.80 6.99
N LEU A 164 -5.09 -11.80 6.14
CA LEU A 164 -5.64 -10.47 6.30
C LEU A 164 -7.05 -10.42 5.71
N GLU A 165 -7.98 -9.91 6.50
CA GLU A 165 -9.32 -9.48 6.11
C GLU A 165 -9.44 -7.97 6.25
N ILE A 166 -10.48 -7.38 5.68
CA ILE A 166 -10.77 -5.96 5.76
C ILE A 166 -12.22 -5.72 6.11
N MET A 167 -12.43 -4.89 7.13
CA MET A 167 -13.74 -4.46 7.58
C MET A 167 -14.01 -3.02 7.11
N HIS A 168 -15.20 -2.78 6.56
CA HIS A 168 -15.64 -1.49 6.03
C HIS A 168 -16.74 -0.90 6.92
N PHE A 169 -16.39 0.07 7.75
CA PHE A 169 -17.37 0.79 8.59
C PHE A 169 -17.91 1.99 7.84
N VAL A 170 -19.13 1.88 7.31
CA VAL A 170 -19.79 2.94 6.54
C VAL A 170 -20.78 3.71 7.42
N SER A 171 -20.85 5.03 7.26
CA SER A 171 -21.86 5.89 7.89
C SER A 171 -23.29 5.52 7.48
N ASP A 172 -24.30 5.97 8.23
CA ASP A 172 -25.71 5.65 7.98
C ASP A 172 -26.41 6.74 7.15
N SER A 173 -26.08 8.01 7.39
CA SER A 173 -26.78 9.19 6.84
C SER A 173 -26.36 9.58 5.40
N ASN A 174 -26.34 8.63 4.47
CA ASN A 174 -25.64 8.76 3.16
C ASN A 174 -26.43 9.41 2.01
N LYS A 175 -27.45 10.24 2.29
CA LYS A 175 -28.37 10.78 1.25
C LYS A 175 -27.83 12.02 0.53
N ASP A 176 -26.90 12.73 1.15
CA ASP A 176 -26.27 13.94 0.62
C ASP A 176 -24.81 14.04 1.11
N THR A 177 -24.14 15.16 0.86
CA THR A 177 -22.74 15.40 1.27
C THR A 177 -22.60 16.23 2.56
N SER A 178 -23.71 16.54 3.22
CA SER A 178 -23.72 17.36 4.44
C SER A 178 -23.20 16.58 5.64
N ASP A 179 -22.86 17.30 6.71
CA ASP A 179 -22.43 16.75 8.00
C ASP A 179 -21.40 15.59 7.94
N PRO A 180 -20.21 15.81 7.36
CA PRO A 180 -19.16 14.80 7.35
C PRO A 180 -18.69 14.40 8.76
N ALA A 181 -18.87 15.27 9.76
CA ALA A 181 -18.49 14.98 11.14
C ALA A 181 -19.47 13.98 11.79
N GLY A 182 -20.78 14.18 11.61
CA GLY A 182 -21.80 13.23 12.05
C GLY A 182 -21.63 11.86 11.39
N LYS A 183 -21.43 11.83 10.07
CA LYS A 183 -21.14 10.59 9.32
C LYS A 183 -19.89 9.87 9.83
N PHE A 184 -18.83 10.62 10.11
CA PHE A 184 -17.63 10.05 10.72
C PHE A 184 -17.94 9.43 12.09
N SER A 185 -18.73 10.11 12.93
CA SER A 185 -19.15 9.56 14.22
C SER A 185 -19.94 8.26 14.06
N GLU A 186 -20.91 8.19 13.14
CA GLU A 186 -21.68 6.97 12.85
C GLU A 186 -20.77 5.79 12.46
N ALA A 187 -19.82 6.02 11.56
CA ALA A 187 -18.86 4.99 11.15
C ALA A 187 -17.90 4.61 12.29
N LEU A 188 -17.44 5.59 13.07
CA LEU A 188 -16.53 5.38 14.20
C LEU A 188 -17.19 4.59 15.32
N ASP A 189 -18.47 4.84 15.60
CA ASP A 189 -19.24 4.10 16.59
C ASP A 189 -19.25 2.60 16.25
N LYS A 190 -19.50 2.26 14.97
CA LYS A 190 -19.47 0.87 14.48
C LYS A 190 -18.07 0.25 14.65
N LEU A 191 -17.02 0.99 14.28
CA LEU A 191 -15.63 0.56 14.47
C LEU A 191 -15.34 0.25 15.94
N ILE A 192 -15.65 1.16 16.87
CA ILE A 192 -15.34 0.98 18.29
C ILE A 192 -16.15 -0.17 18.92
N VAL A 193 -17.39 -0.39 18.48
CA VAL A 193 -18.19 -1.55 18.90
C VAL A 193 -17.52 -2.84 18.45
N TRP A 194 -17.16 -2.95 17.18
CA TRP A 194 -16.48 -4.13 16.62
C TRP A 194 -15.11 -4.37 17.25
N TYR A 195 -14.32 -3.32 17.44
CA TYR A 195 -12.95 -3.41 17.97
C TYR A 195 -12.90 -3.97 19.40
N LYS A 196 -13.99 -3.94 20.17
CA LYS A 196 -14.04 -4.56 21.52
C LYS A 196 -13.70 -6.04 21.48
N ASP A 197 -14.15 -6.75 20.44
CA ASP A 197 -13.92 -8.18 20.28
C ASP A 197 -12.46 -8.50 19.89
N TYR A 198 -11.73 -7.50 19.38
CA TYR A 198 -10.33 -7.61 18.94
C TYR A 198 -9.34 -6.95 19.90
N SER A 199 -9.81 -6.30 20.97
CA SER A 199 -8.98 -5.54 21.90
C SER A 199 -7.93 -6.37 22.66
N HIS A 200 -8.05 -7.69 22.63
CA HIS A 200 -7.08 -8.64 23.19
C HIS A 200 -6.05 -9.15 22.16
N ASN A 201 -6.25 -8.85 20.87
CA ASN A 201 -5.32 -9.23 19.81
C ASN A 201 -4.17 -8.21 19.75
N ALA A 202 -2.95 -8.66 20.04
CA ALA A 202 -1.77 -7.79 20.06
C ALA A 202 -1.48 -7.15 18.70
N TYR A 203 -1.77 -7.84 17.59
CA TYR A 203 -1.62 -7.28 16.23
C TYR A 203 -2.49 -6.05 16.01
N MET A 204 -3.64 -5.99 16.68
CA MET A 204 -4.64 -4.94 16.54
C MET A 204 -4.40 -3.74 17.48
N ASP A 205 -3.48 -3.82 18.45
CA ASP A 205 -3.09 -2.69 19.29
C ASP A 205 -2.16 -1.75 18.53
N THR A 206 -2.76 -0.91 17.69
CA THR A 206 -2.04 0.07 16.89
C THR A 206 -2.29 1.49 17.38
N LEU A 207 -1.35 2.41 17.13
CA LEU A 207 -1.49 3.82 17.44
C LEU A 207 -2.75 4.39 16.77
N ALA A 208 -3.06 3.97 15.54
CA ALA A 208 -4.27 4.40 14.85
C ALA A 208 -5.55 4.03 15.62
N MET A 209 -5.64 2.81 16.15
CA MET A 209 -6.80 2.37 16.96
C MET A 209 -6.93 3.18 18.25
N GLN A 210 -5.82 3.48 18.91
CA GLN A 210 -5.80 4.35 20.10
C GLN A 210 -6.29 5.78 19.76
N ILE A 211 -5.92 6.31 18.60
CA ILE A 211 -6.38 7.62 18.12
C ILE A 211 -7.89 7.58 17.78
N PHE A 212 -8.38 6.54 17.11
CA PHE A 212 -9.81 6.36 16.85
C PHE A 212 -10.62 6.32 18.15
N LYS A 213 -10.17 5.55 19.14
CA LYS A 213 -10.80 5.50 20.46
C LYS A 213 -10.85 6.85 21.14
N ARG A 214 -9.77 7.63 21.08
CA ARG A 214 -9.76 9.00 21.62
C ARG A 214 -10.76 9.92 20.89
N HIS A 215 -10.85 9.84 19.57
CA HIS A 215 -11.86 10.61 18.81
C HIS A 215 -13.29 10.24 19.22
N TYR A 216 -13.53 8.95 19.48
CA TYR A 216 -14.81 8.46 19.97
C TYR A 216 -15.12 8.99 21.37
N ASP A 217 -14.18 8.85 22.31
CA ASP A 217 -14.35 9.29 23.71
C ASP A 217 -14.51 10.81 23.84
N GLU A 218 -13.81 11.59 23.00
CA GLU A 218 -13.85 13.06 23.00
C GLU A 218 -14.94 13.64 22.10
N GLY A 219 -15.56 12.84 21.23
CA GLY A 219 -16.53 13.29 20.24
C GLY A 219 -15.93 14.25 19.20
N THR A 220 -14.69 14.01 18.76
CA THR A 220 -13.96 14.90 17.85
C THR A 220 -13.81 14.32 16.44
N TYR A 221 -13.84 15.18 15.43
CA TYR A 221 -13.69 14.81 14.02
C TYR A 221 -12.34 15.32 13.46
N PRO A 222 -11.44 14.42 13.02
CA PRO A 222 -10.09 14.82 12.58
C PRO A 222 -10.01 15.27 11.11
N GLY A 223 -11.12 15.20 10.36
CA GLY A 223 -11.16 15.45 8.92
C GLY A 223 -10.85 14.21 8.07
N LEU A 224 -11.46 14.12 6.88
CA LEU A 224 -11.27 13.01 5.93
C LEU A 224 -9.79 12.71 5.58
N PRO A 225 -8.92 13.72 5.38
CA PRO A 225 -7.51 13.45 5.10
C PRO A 225 -6.81 12.74 6.26
N THR A 226 -7.12 13.12 7.50
CA THR A 226 -6.54 12.49 8.69
C THR A 226 -7.13 11.10 8.89
N LEU A 227 -8.43 10.91 8.67
CA LEU A 227 -9.04 9.58 8.65
C LEU A 227 -8.30 8.62 7.71
N LYS A 228 -8.04 9.04 6.46
CA LYS A 228 -7.29 8.23 5.50
C LYS A 228 -5.85 7.92 5.97
N LYS A 229 -5.19 8.88 6.63
CA LYS A 229 -3.86 8.64 7.22
C LYS A 229 -3.93 7.60 8.32
N LEU A 230 -4.95 7.63 9.16
CA LEU A 230 -5.12 6.67 10.26
C LEU A 230 -5.38 5.26 9.73
N THR A 231 -6.17 5.08 8.68
CA THR A 231 -6.39 3.75 8.08
C THR A 231 -5.13 3.18 7.44
N ILE A 232 -4.33 4.02 6.75
CA ILE A 232 -3.02 3.61 6.21
C ILE A 232 -2.04 3.26 7.35
N MET A 233 -2.00 4.09 8.39
CA MET A 233 -1.12 3.88 9.54
C MET A 233 -1.47 2.58 10.26
N HIS A 234 -2.76 2.33 10.50
CA HIS A 234 -3.25 1.08 11.08
C HIS A 234 -2.78 -0.13 10.27
N HIS A 235 -2.99 -0.11 8.94
CA HIS A 235 -2.57 -1.17 8.05
C HIS A 235 -1.08 -1.49 8.22
N LEU A 236 -0.21 -0.48 8.10
CA LEU A 236 1.23 -0.66 8.21
C LEU A 236 1.65 -1.20 9.59
N GLU A 237 0.99 -0.74 10.66
CA GLU A 237 1.24 -1.24 12.01
C GLU A 237 0.82 -2.71 12.17
N VAL A 238 -0.34 -3.11 11.65
CA VAL A 238 -0.81 -4.51 11.68
C VAL A 238 0.17 -5.43 10.95
N VAL A 239 0.58 -5.06 9.73
CA VAL A 239 1.54 -5.84 8.94
C VAL A 239 2.90 -5.90 9.65
N GLY A 240 3.38 -4.77 10.20
CA GLY A 240 4.60 -4.75 11.01
C GLY A 240 4.53 -5.69 12.21
N ASN A 241 3.43 -5.65 12.97
CA ASN A 241 3.23 -6.52 14.13
C ASN A 241 3.21 -8.01 13.75
N LEU A 242 2.58 -8.37 12.62
CA LEU A 242 2.57 -9.73 12.09
C LEU A 242 3.98 -10.21 11.73
N LEU A 243 4.76 -9.38 11.02
CA LEU A 243 6.12 -9.73 10.59
C LEU A 243 7.11 -9.83 11.76
N GLU A 244 6.91 -9.05 12.81
CA GLU A 244 7.76 -9.05 14.00
C GLU A 244 7.31 -10.08 15.05
N GLY A 245 6.14 -10.71 14.87
CA GLY A 245 5.59 -11.71 15.79
C GLY A 245 5.25 -11.15 17.16
N ARG A 246 4.73 -9.92 17.21
CA ARG A 246 4.38 -9.20 18.46
C ARG A 246 2.98 -9.49 18.97
#